data_AF-A0A2D1ISL8-F1
#
_entry.id   AF-A0A2D1ISL8-F1
#
_cell.length_a   1.000
_cell.length_b   1.000
_cell.length_c   1.000
_cell.angle_alpha   90.00
_cell.angle_beta   90.00
_cell.angle_gamma   90.00
#
_symmetry.space_group_name_H-M   'P 1'
#
loop_
_entity.id
_entity.type
_entity.pdbx_description
1 polymer ?
#
loop_
_entity_poly.entity_id
_entity_poly.type
_entity_poly.pdbx_seq_one_letter_code
_entity_poly.pdbx_strand_id
1 'polypeptide(L)'
;MKKLTVATVMSFAALLGASTSVLASEQECKKLKNDHDVIYASKGFCFKDPEAKAKYGNDNCFTTKPKFSEKEQQRLDAIKDRQKELNCK
;
A
#
# COMPACT_ATOMS: atom_id res chain seq x y z
N MET A 1 -53.85 -1.71 36.45
CA MET A 1 -53.01 -0.50 36.38
C MET A 1 -51.54 -0.91 36.54
N LYS A 2 -50.71 -0.73 35.51
CA LYS A 2 -49.26 -0.45 35.62
C LYS A 2 -48.85 0.18 34.28
N LYS A 3 -48.23 1.34 34.42
CA LYS A 3 -48.09 2.38 33.42
C LYS A 3 -46.82 2.17 32.57
N LEU A 4 -46.95 2.48 31.29
CA LEU A 4 -45.94 2.93 30.31
C LEU A 4 -44.52 3.18 30.85
N THR A 5 -43.54 2.40 30.39
CA THR A 5 -42.12 2.75 30.18
C THR A 5 -41.49 1.50 29.51
N VAL A 6 -40.74 1.50 28.40
CA VAL A 6 -39.57 2.30 28.01
C VAL A 6 -39.33 2.13 26.49
N ALA A 7 -39.17 3.28 25.83
CA ALA A 7 -38.29 3.63 24.70
C ALA A 7 -37.95 2.60 23.59
N THR A 8 -38.50 2.88 22.40
CA THR A 8 -37.78 3.21 21.16
C THR A 8 -36.29 2.77 21.07
N VAL A 9 -36.03 1.61 20.48
CA VAL A 9 -34.69 1.32 19.90
C VAL A 9 -34.70 1.88 18.48
N MET A 10 -34.26 3.14 18.37
CA MET A 10 -34.01 3.80 17.11
C MET A 10 -32.93 3.05 16.32
N SER A 11 -33.24 2.84 15.05
CA SER A 11 -32.32 2.52 13.96
C SER A 11 -30.96 3.20 14.13
N PHE A 12 -29.90 2.40 14.27
CA PHE A 12 -28.52 2.84 14.15
C PHE A 12 -27.78 1.89 13.19
N ALA A 13 -28.13 1.97 11.91
CA ALA A 13 -27.45 1.21 10.85
C ALA A 13 -27.17 2.08 9.62
N ALA A 14 -26.83 3.36 9.83
CA ALA A 14 -26.54 4.29 8.74
C ALA A 14 -25.37 5.23 9.05
N LEU A 15 -24.22 4.73 9.49
CA LEU A 15 -22.99 5.52 9.59
C LEU A 15 -21.72 4.69 9.35
N LEU A 16 -21.57 4.11 8.16
CA LEU A 16 -20.26 3.63 7.65
C LEU A 16 -20.03 4.06 6.18
N GLY A 17 -20.65 5.16 5.76
CA GLY A 17 -20.65 5.61 4.37
C GLY A 17 -19.70 6.77 4.04
N ALA A 18 -18.77 7.14 4.94
CA ALA A 18 -17.83 8.23 4.69
C ALA A 18 -16.39 7.74 4.88
N SER A 19 -15.59 7.84 3.81
CA SER A 19 -14.11 7.69 3.75
C SER A 19 -13.51 6.34 3.31
N THR A 20 -14.18 5.55 2.47
CA THR A 20 -13.51 4.37 1.86
C THR A 20 -12.46 4.73 0.82
N SER A 21 -12.53 5.92 0.21
CA SER A 21 -11.61 6.35 -0.86
C SER A 21 -10.19 6.64 -0.37
N VAL A 22 -10.02 7.23 0.81
CA VAL A 22 -8.70 7.62 1.34
C VAL A 22 -7.93 6.40 1.89
N LEU A 23 -8.63 5.47 2.57
CA LEU A 23 -8.04 4.21 3.02
C LEU A 23 -7.65 3.31 1.84
N ALA A 24 -8.47 3.27 0.79
CA ALA A 24 -8.15 2.51 -0.43
C ALA A 24 -6.87 3.05 -1.10
N SER A 25 -6.71 4.37 -1.19
CA SER A 25 -5.51 4.96 -1.80
C SER A 25 -4.22 4.66 -1.02
N GLU A 26 -4.25 4.68 0.32
CA GLU A 26 -3.06 4.39 1.12
C GLU A 26 -2.63 2.92 1.01
N GLN A 27 -3.59 2.00 1.02
CA GLN A 27 -3.33 0.59 0.82
C GLN A 27 -2.79 0.31 -0.59
N GLU A 28 -3.32 0.99 -1.61
CA GLU A 28 -2.82 0.89 -2.98
C GLU A 28 -1.38 1.43 -3.07
N CYS A 29 -1.06 2.56 -2.43
CA CYS A 29 0.30 3.09 -2.34
C CYS A 29 1.28 2.09 -1.71
N LYS A 30 0.89 1.46 -0.60
CA LYS A 30 1.70 0.41 0.06
C LYS A 30 1.94 -0.78 -0.88
N LYS A 31 0.91 -1.19 -1.63
CA LYS A 31 1.03 -2.26 -2.63
C LYS A 31 1.99 -1.87 -3.75
N LEU A 32 1.87 -0.66 -4.30
CA LEU A 32 2.72 -0.17 -5.38
C LEU A 32 4.19 -0.09 -4.95
N LYS A 33 4.46 0.44 -3.75
CA LYS A 33 5.81 0.43 -3.16
C LYS A 33 6.33 -1.01 -3.03
N ASN A 34 5.51 -1.92 -2.53
CA ASN A 34 5.89 -3.32 -2.43
C ASN A 34 6.22 -3.95 -3.79
N ASP A 35 5.38 -3.74 -4.80
CA ASP A 35 5.58 -4.28 -6.15
C ASP A 35 6.89 -3.74 -6.78
N HIS A 36 7.21 -2.47 -6.53
CA HIS A 36 8.49 -1.85 -6.90
C HIS A 36 9.66 -2.53 -6.18
N ASP A 37 9.58 -2.67 -4.86
CA ASP A 37 10.65 -3.27 -4.06
C ASP A 37 10.89 -4.74 -4.43
N VAL A 38 9.85 -5.53 -4.75
CA VAL A 38 10.02 -6.91 -5.24
C VAL A 38 10.87 -6.95 -6.51
N ILE A 39 10.62 -6.04 -7.46
CA ILE A 39 11.41 -5.97 -8.70
C ILE A 39 12.87 -5.64 -8.37
N TYR A 40 13.12 -4.71 -7.45
CA TYR A 40 14.48 -4.34 -7.04
C TYR A 40 15.20 -5.49 -6.31
N ALA A 41 14.51 -6.15 -5.38
CA ALA A 41 15.02 -7.31 -4.66
C ALA A 41 15.42 -8.43 -5.63
N SER A 42 14.60 -8.69 -6.65
CA SER A 42 14.88 -9.70 -7.68
C SER A 42 16.15 -9.42 -8.49
N LYS A 43 16.62 -8.17 -8.51
CA LYS A 43 17.88 -7.76 -9.15
C LYS A 43 19.07 -7.66 -8.19
N GLY A 44 18.92 -8.15 -6.96
CA GLY A 44 19.97 -8.10 -5.95
C GLY A 44 20.23 -6.70 -5.41
N PHE A 45 19.23 -5.81 -5.43
CA PHE A 45 19.35 -4.47 -4.90
C PHE A 45 19.58 -4.48 -3.38
N CYS A 46 20.59 -3.73 -2.93
CA CYS A 46 20.85 -3.49 -1.52
C CYS A 46 19.98 -2.33 -1.02
N PHE A 47 18.88 -2.65 -0.34
CA PHE A 47 18.00 -1.64 0.23
C PHE A 47 18.72 -0.81 1.28
N LYS A 48 18.41 0.49 1.35
CA LYS A 48 18.90 1.38 2.42
C LYS A 48 17.85 1.60 3.51
N ASP A 49 16.59 1.58 3.10
CA ASP A 49 15.42 1.74 3.95
C ASP A 49 15.30 0.60 4.99
N PRO A 50 15.08 0.88 6.29
CA PRO A 50 14.98 -0.13 7.32
C PRO A 50 13.82 -1.12 7.12
N GLU A 51 12.67 -0.67 6.62
CA GLU A 51 11.51 -1.53 6.42
C GLU A 51 11.75 -2.51 5.28
N ALA A 52 12.26 -2.02 4.14
CA ALA A 52 12.61 -2.87 3.02
C ALA A 52 13.75 -3.84 3.35
N LYS A 53 14.75 -3.42 4.14
CA LYS A 53 15.79 -4.30 4.67
C LYS A 53 15.22 -5.40 5.55
N ALA A 54 14.31 -5.06 6.47
CA ALA A 54 13.68 -6.04 7.35
C ALA A 54 12.83 -7.06 6.56
N LYS A 55 12.23 -6.62 5.45
CA LYS A 55 11.37 -7.46 4.61
C LYS A 55 12.11 -8.34 3.62
N TYR A 56 13.05 -7.77 2.86
CA TYR A 56 13.75 -8.44 1.77
C TYR A 56 15.15 -8.95 2.15
N GLY A 57 15.66 -8.52 3.30
CA GLY A 57 17.03 -8.78 3.72
C GLY A 57 18.05 -8.02 2.88
N ASN A 58 19.30 -8.01 3.35
CA ASN A 58 20.44 -7.51 2.59
C ASN A 58 21.64 -8.47 2.63
N ASP A 59 21.48 -9.67 3.19
CA ASP A 59 22.59 -10.61 3.39
C ASP A 59 23.19 -11.11 2.07
N ASN A 60 22.38 -11.11 0.99
CA ASN A 60 22.76 -11.60 -0.35
C ASN A 60 22.55 -10.56 -1.47
N CYS A 61 22.44 -9.28 -1.12
CA CYS A 61 22.38 -8.23 -2.13
C CYS A 61 23.78 -7.93 -2.69
N PHE A 62 23.87 -7.47 -3.93
CA PHE A 62 25.17 -7.26 -4.61
C PHE A 62 25.23 -5.99 -5.47
N THR A 63 24.17 -5.21 -5.56
CA THR A 63 24.16 -3.97 -6.35
C THR A 63 23.33 -2.87 -5.72
N THR A 64 23.72 -1.62 -5.96
CA THR A 64 22.90 -0.43 -5.67
C THR A 64 22.32 0.19 -6.95
N LYS A 65 22.65 -0.38 -8.11
CA LYS A 65 22.23 0.09 -9.44
C LYS A 65 21.87 -1.13 -10.30
N PRO A 66 20.78 -1.84 -9.99
CA PRO A 66 20.32 -2.98 -10.77
C PRO A 66 20.02 -2.55 -12.21
N LYS A 67 20.33 -3.42 -13.16
CA LYS A 67 19.91 -3.25 -14.56
C LYS A 67 18.58 -3.98 -14.74
N PHE A 68 17.59 -3.30 -15.28
CA PHE A 68 16.28 -3.86 -15.58
C PHE A 68 16.18 -4.20 -17.07
N SER A 69 15.43 -5.25 -17.38
CA SER A 69 14.94 -5.47 -18.74
C SER A 69 13.91 -4.40 -19.12
N GLU A 70 13.64 -4.23 -20.42
CA GLU A 70 12.63 -3.28 -20.89
C GLU A 70 11.26 -3.52 -20.24
N LYS A 71 10.85 -4.79 -20.09
CA LYS A 71 9.58 -5.16 -19.46
C LYS A 71 9.54 -4.80 -17.97
N GLU A 72 10.64 -4.96 -17.25
CA GLU A 72 10.73 -4.55 -15.84
C GLU A 72 10.71 -3.04 -15.73
N GLN A 73 11.42 -2.33 -16.62
CA GLN A 73 11.42 -0.87 -16.65
C GLN A 73 10.01 -0.32 -16.92
N GLN A 74 9.29 -0.87 -17.91
CA GLN A 74 7.90 -0.51 -18.19
C GLN A 74 6.98 -0.70 -16.96
N ARG A 75 7.19 -1.76 -16.19
CA ARG A 75 6.43 -1.98 -14.95
C ARG A 75 6.78 -0.95 -13.88
N LEU A 76 8.06 -0.63 -13.71
CA LEU A 76 8.51 0.40 -12.77
C LEU A 76 7.94 1.77 -13.13
N ASP A 77 7.92 2.11 -14.41
CA ASP A 77 7.36 3.37 -14.90
C ASP A 77 5.85 3.43 -14.66
N ALA A 78 5.11 2.35 -14.95
CA ALA A 78 3.68 2.27 -14.65
C ALA A 78 3.37 2.36 -13.15
N ILE A 79 4.19 1.74 -12.29
CA ILE A 79 4.07 1.87 -10.83
C ILE A 79 4.27 3.32 -10.41
N LYS A 80 5.31 3.97 -10.93
CA LYS A 80 5.63 5.37 -10.62
C LYS A 80 4.52 6.32 -11.06
N ASP A 81 3.97 6.14 -12.25
CA ASP A 81 2.86 6.94 -12.76
C ASP A 81 1.62 6.77 -11.87
N ARG A 82 1.32 5.53 -11.46
CA ARG A 82 0.19 5.26 -10.56
C ARG A 82 0.41 5.86 -9.17
N GLN A 83 1.63 5.80 -8.63
CA GLN A 83 1.98 6.45 -7.36
C GLN A 83 1.76 7.96 -7.42
N LYS A 84 2.08 8.58 -8.57
CA LYS A 84 1.86 10.00 -8.81
C LYS A 84 0.37 10.34 -8.90
N GLU A 85 -0.42 9.55 -9.63
CA GLU A 85 -1.89 9.73 -9.72
C GLU A 85 -2.56 9.69 -8.34
N LEU A 86 -2.12 8.76 -7.49
CA LEU A 86 -2.65 8.56 -6.14
C LEU A 86 -2.06 9.51 -5.10
N ASN A 87 -1.09 10.36 -5.48
CA ASN A 87 -0.34 11.22 -4.56
C ASN A 87 0.24 10.45 -3.37
N CYS A 88 0.82 9.27 -3.64
CA CYS A 88 1.50 8.49 -2.62
C CYS A 88 2.61 9.31 -1.97
N LYS A 89 2.64 9.31 -0.63
CA LYS A 89 3.60 10.07 0.19
C LYS A 89 4.79 9.23 0.58
#